data_AF-A0AAN8AZ40-F1
#
_entry.id   AF-A0AAN8AZ40-F1
#
_cell.length_a   1.000
_cell.length_b   1.000
_cell.length_c   1.000
_cell.angle_alpha   90.00
_cell.angle_beta   90.00
_cell.angle_gamma   90.00
#
_symmetry.space_group_name_H-M   'P 1'
#
loop_
_entity.id
_entity.type
_entity.pdbx_description
1 polymer ?
#
loop_
_entity_poly.entity_id
_entity_poly.type
_entity_poly.pdbx_seq_one_letter_code
_entity_poly.pdbx_strand_id
1 'polypeptide(L)'
;MYPIISNKGCLLESVSSRSKFEPRQKSSEIRLSLQTFTFAMGEEVFIHCKLLAWDPNGLDSTKKACHFVEGHGWELLDNLAQSNLCDCCESKCKSRRQRSVASEKHGMVHKAVIGPFTITDLNS
;
A
#
# COMPACT_ATOMS: atom_id res chain seq x y z
N MET A 1 7.96 3.75 14.73
CA MET A 1 7.66 3.63 13.29
C MET A 1 6.30 2.97 13.15
N TYR A 2 5.32 3.67 12.57
CA TYR A 2 3.95 3.18 12.41
C TYR A 2 3.74 2.66 10.98
N PRO A 3 3.27 1.42 10.77
CA PRO A 3 3.14 0.85 9.43
C PRO A 3 1.84 1.31 8.74
N ILE A 4 1.96 2.29 7.83
CA ILE A 4 0.82 2.75 7.00
C ILE A 4 0.47 1.67 5.95
N ILE A 5 1.46 1.27 5.15
CA ILE A 5 1.36 0.19 4.16
C ILE A 5 2.35 -0.90 4.55
N SER A 6 1.89 -2.14 4.61
CA SER A 6 2.73 -3.29 4.92
C SER A 6 2.23 -4.54 4.19
N ASN A 7 2.70 -5.72 4.60
CA ASN A 7 2.22 -7.02 4.11
C ASN A 7 2.15 -7.12 2.58
N LYS A 8 3.18 -6.56 1.92
CA LYS A 8 3.32 -6.54 0.46
C LYS A 8 2.18 -5.80 -0.25
N GLY A 9 1.91 -4.57 0.19
CA GLY A 9 0.97 -3.65 -0.45
C GLY A 9 -0.43 -3.59 0.15
N CYS A 10 -0.64 -4.13 1.35
CA CYS A 10 -1.87 -3.92 2.11
C CYS A 10 -1.79 -2.59 2.87
N LEU A 11 -2.68 -1.65 2.58
CA LEU A 11 -2.86 -0.42 3.34
C LEU A 11 -3.54 -0.77 4.68
N LEU A 12 -2.76 -0.89 5.75
CA LEU A 12 -3.29 -1.30 7.04
C LEU A 12 -4.13 -0.21 7.68
N GLU A 13 -3.76 1.03 7.41
CA GLU A 13 -4.38 2.20 8.02
C GLU A 13 -5.85 2.39 7.53
N SER A 14 -6.21 1.91 6.34
CA SER A 14 -7.61 1.92 5.83
C SER A 14 -8.57 1.02 6.60
N VAL A 15 -8.08 0.13 7.47
CA VAL A 15 -8.96 -0.70 8.32
C VAL A 15 -9.62 0.15 9.41
N SER A 16 -8.95 1.22 9.85
CA SER A 16 -9.39 2.08 10.96
C SER A 16 -9.71 3.51 10.51
N SER A 17 -9.67 3.80 9.22
CA SER A 17 -9.81 5.16 8.69
C SER A 17 -10.38 5.15 7.27
N ARG A 18 -10.61 6.35 6.73
CA ARG A 18 -11.05 6.55 5.34
C ARG A 18 -9.88 6.64 4.35
N SER A 19 -8.69 6.19 4.71
CA SER A 19 -7.57 6.15 3.79
C SER A 19 -7.76 5.12 2.70
N LYS A 20 -7.22 5.42 1.53
CA LYS A 20 -7.36 4.56 0.36
C LYS A 20 -6.29 4.86 -0.67
N PHE A 21 -5.93 3.85 -1.45
CA PHE A 21 -5.35 4.09 -2.76
C PHE A 21 -6.38 4.74 -3.69
N GLU A 22 -5.96 5.78 -4.40
CA GLU A 22 -6.78 6.44 -5.43
C GLU A 22 -6.55 5.79 -6.80
N PRO A 23 -7.55 5.83 -7.70
CA PRO A 23 -7.40 5.32 -9.06
C PRO A 23 -6.16 5.88 -9.76
N ARG A 24 -5.39 4.98 -10.36
CA ARG A 24 -4.17 5.36 -11.11
C ARG A 24 -4.54 6.20 -12.31
N GLN A 25 -3.76 7.26 -12.55
CA GLN A 25 -3.84 8.04 -13.78
C GLN A 25 -2.86 7.51 -14.85
N LYS A 26 -1.70 6.98 -14.41
CA LYS A 26 -0.75 6.23 -15.24
C LYS A 26 -0.31 4.96 -14.50
N SER A 27 0.11 3.94 -15.24
CA SER A 27 0.55 2.67 -14.67
C SER A 27 1.81 2.78 -13.78
N SER A 28 2.61 3.82 -14.00
CA SER A 28 3.87 4.10 -13.27
C SER A 28 3.69 4.89 -11.98
N GLU A 29 2.47 5.24 -11.59
CA GLU A 29 2.19 6.07 -10.42
C GLU A 29 1.23 5.40 -9.45
N ILE A 30 1.41 5.67 -8.16
CA ILE A 30 0.52 5.25 -7.08
C ILE A 30 0.15 6.49 -6.28
N ARG A 31 -1.14 6.65 -6.01
CA ARG A 31 -1.69 7.79 -5.27
C ARG A 31 -2.34 7.26 -4.00
N LEU A 32 -1.93 7.83 -2.86
CA LEU A 32 -2.42 7.45 -1.54
C LEU A 32 -3.11 8.66 -0.92
N SER A 33 -4.38 8.50 -0.59
CA SER A 33 -5.10 9.41 0.30
C SER A 33 -4.99 8.85 1.72
N LEU A 34 -4.29 9.57 2.58
CA LEU A 34 -4.05 9.19 3.98
C LEU A 34 -4.81 10.15 4.90
N GLN A 35 -5.73 9.62 5.70
CA GLN A 35 -6.36 10.36 6.77
C GLN A 35 -5.32 10.67 7.85
N THR A 36 -5.17 11.94 8.19
CA THR A 36 -4.27 12.38 9.26
C THR A 36 -4.76 11.82 10.59
N PHE A 37 -3.90 11.09 11.27
CA PHE A 37 -4.17 10.52 12.58
C PHE A 37 -3.48 11.35 13.67
N THR A 38 -4.04 11.38 14.87
CA THR A 38 -3.66 12.28 15.97
C THR A 38 -2.32 11.95 16.65
N PHE A 39 -1.58 10.96 16.16
CA PHE A 39 -0.42 10.39 16.85
C PHE A 39 0.80 11.33 16.95
N ALA A 40 0.74 12.53 16.37
CA ALA A 40 1.90 13.43 16.28
C ALA A 40 1.47 14.92 16.13
N MET A 41 0.44 15.36 16.87
CA MET A 41 0.02 16.77 16.85
C MET A 41 1.20 17.67 17.27
N GLY A 42 1.59 18.60 16.38
CA GLY A 42 2.71 19.50 16.62
C GLY A 42 4.11 18.89 16.44
N GLU A 43 4.23 17.61 16.06
CA GLU A 43 5.52 16.98 15.75
C GLU A 43 5.76 16.88 14.24
N GLU A 44 7.03 16.79 13.83
CA GLU A 44 7.41 16.51 12.45
C GLU A 44 7.28 15.01 12.14
N VAL A 45 6.51 14.69 11.11
CA VAL A 45 6.29 13.33 10.64
C VAL A 45 7.01 13.11 9.32
N PHE A 46 7.70 11.97 9.20
CA PHE A 46 8.31 11.49 7.96
C PHE A 46 7.68 10.16 7.55
N ILE A 47 7.28 10.06 6.28
CA ILE A 47 6.72 8.85 5.69
C ILE A 47 7.80 8.17 4.87
N HIS A 48 8.23 7.00 5.32
CA HIS A 48 9.20 6.17 4.61
C HIS A 48 8.47 5.14 3.74
N CYS A 49 8.70 5.20 2.43
CA CYS A 49 8.10 4.33 1.45
C CYS A 49 9.13 3.39 0.83
N LYS A 50 8.75 2.13 0.62
CA LYS A 50 9.45 1.18 -0.24
C LYS A 50 8.57 0.91 -1.46
N LEU A 51 8.91 1.52 -2.58
CA LEU A 51 8.23 1.37 -3.85
C LEU A 51 8.78 0.15 -4.60
N LEU A 52 7.89 -0.59 -5.24
CA LEU A 52 8.23 -1.70 -6.12
C LEU A 52 7.57 -1.45 -7.47
N ALA A 53 8.31 -1.63 -8.56
CA ALA A 53 7.78 -1.63 -9.92
C ALA A 53 7.93 -3.04 -10.52
N TRP A 54 6.91 -3.52 -11.22
CA TRP A 54 6.86 -4.86 -11.79
C TRP A 54 6.06 -4.89 -13.10
N ASP A 55 6.19 -6.00 -13.83
CA ASP A 55 5.41 -6.28 -15.05
C ASP A 55 3.91 -6.34 -14.70
N PRO A 56 3.03 -5.54 -15.32
CA PRO A 56 1.59 -5.53 -15.02
C PRO A 56 0.92 -6.91 -15.11
N ASN A 57 1.45 -7.82 -15.93
CA ASN A 57 0.91 -9.17 -16.08
C ASN A 57 1.38 -10.14 -14.98
N GLY A 58 2.27 -9.70 -14.08
CA GLY A 58 2.86 -10.47 -13.00
C GLY A 58 2.26 -10.22 -11.62
N LEU A 59 1.01 -9.75 -11.57
CA LEU A 59 0.25 -9.53 -10.32
C LEU A 59 0.13 -10.84 -9.52
N ASP A 60 0.40 -10.75 -8.23
CA ASP A 60 0.24 -11.85 -7.28
C ASP A 60 0.07 -11.30 -5.86
N SER A 61 -0.08 -12.19 -4.87
CA SER A 61 -0.20 -11.80 -3.45
C SER A 61 1.02 -11.03 -2.89
N THR A 62 2.11 -10.89 -3.65
CA THR A 62 3.31 -10.13 -3.32
C THR A 62 3.47 -8.83 -4.10
N LYS A 63 2.70 -8.64 -5.18
CA LYS A 63 2.73 -7.50 -6.09
C LYS A 63 1.31 -6.98 -6.27
N LYS A 64 0.86 -6.17 -5.31
CA LYS A 64 -0.52 -5.68 -5.21
C LYS A 64 -0.57 -4.35 -4.47
N ALA A 65 -1.69 -3.64 -4.61
CA ALA A 65 -2.04 -2.48 -3.80
C ALA A 65 -3.49 -2.68 -3.34
N CYS A 66 -3.68 -2.95 -2.05
CA CYS A 66 -4.98 -3.29 -1.47
C CYS A 66 -5.36 -2.29 -0.38
N HIS A 67 -6.61 -1.85 -0.36
CA HIS A 67 -7.18 -1.11 0.76
C HIS A 67 -8.41 -1.85 1.30
N PHE A 68 -8.83 -1.52 2.52
CA PHE A 68 -10.06 -2.03 3.11
C PHE A 68 -11.19 -1.03 2.87
N VAL A 69 -12.34 -1.52 2.43
CA VAL A 69 -13.57 -0.74 2.26
C VAL A 69 -14.62 -1.29 3.23
N GLU A 70 -15.11 -0.43 4.11
CA GLU A 70 -16.12 -0.81 5.11
C GLU A 70 -17.36 -1.39 4.44
N GLY A 71 -17.80 -2.57 4.90
CA GLY A 71 -18.92 -3.31 4.31
C GLY A 71 -18.60 -4.15 3.07
N HIS A 72 -17.43 -3.96 2.45
CA HIS A 72 -17.00 -4.67 1.23
C HIS A 72 -15.81 -5.61 1.47
N GLY A 73 -14.91 -5.24 2.39
CA GLY A 73 -13.69 -5.99 2.68
C GLY A 73 -12.46 -5.43 1.96
N TRP A 74 -11.47 -6.28 1.74
CA TRP A 74 -10.23 -5.91 1.06
C TRP A 74 -10.42 -5.85 -0.46
N GLU A 75 -10.13 -4.70 -1.06
CA GLU A 75 -10.24 -4.47 -2.50
C GLU A 75 -8.87 -4.21 -3.14
N LEU A 76 -8.67 -4.77 -4.34
CA LEU A 76 -7.48 -4.52 -5.15
C LEU A 76 -7.67 -3.24 -5.98
N LEU A 77 -6.72 -2.30 -5.85
CA LEU A 77 -6.73 -1.02 -6.58
C LEU A 77 -6.90 -1.18 -8.10
N ASP A 78 -6.13 -2.09 -8.69
CA ASP A 78 -5.97 -2.18 -10.14
C ASP A 78 -7.14 -2.94 -10.80
N ASN A 79 -7.80 -3.84 -10.08
CA ASN A 79 -8.93 -4.63 -10.60
C ASN A 79 -9.74 -5.28 -9.47
N LEU A 80 -10.96 -4.78 -9.23
CA LEU A 80 -11.87 -5.31 -8.21
C LEU A 80 -12.23 -6.79 -8.40
N ALA A 81 -12.24 -7.29 -9.65
CA ALA A 81 -12.50 -8.71 -9.91
C ALA A 81 -11.36 -9.64 -9.44
N GLN A 82 -10.19 -9.09 -9.11
CA GLN A 82 -9.03 -9.81 -8.60
C GLN A 82 -8.74 -9.48 -7.12
N SER A 83 -9.74 -8.99 -6.37
CA SER A 83 -9.61 -8.70 -4.93
C SER A 83 -9.24 -9.93 -4.09
N ASN A 84 -9.39 -11.14 -4.61
CA ASN A 84 -8.88 -12.37 -3.98
C ASN A 84 -7.34 -12.36 -3.76
N LEU A 85 -6.59 -11.55 -4.51
CA LEU A 85 -5.16 -11.33 -4.25
C LEU A 85 -4.91 -10.62 -2.91
N CYS A 86 -5.92 -9.94 -2.38
CA CYS A 86 -5.89 -9.19 -1.13
C CYS A 86 -6.37 -10.00 0.09
N ASP A 87 -6.91 -11.20 -0.07
CA ASP A 87 -7.38 -12.05 1.04
C ASP A 87 -6.30 -12.30 2.11
N CYS A 88 -5.03 -12.30 1.71
CA CYS A 88 -3.91 -12.46 2.64
C CYS A 88 -3.64 -11.23 3.51
N CYS A 89 -4.32 -10.10 3.28
CA CYS A 89 -4.12 -8.86 4.05
C CYS A 89 -4.64 -8.96 5.49
N GLU A 90 -5.60 -9.85 5.77
CA GLU A 90 -6.03 -10.20 7.14
C GLU A 90 -5.03 -11.12 7.86
N SER A 91 -4.09 -11.71 7.12
CA SER A 91 -3.06 -12.59 7.66
C SER A 91 -1.67 -12.20 7.12
N LYS A 92 -0.81 -13.17 6.79
CA LYS A 92 0.52 -12.90 6.23
C LYS A 92 0.58 -13.27 4.76
N CYS A 93 0.84 -12.30 3.89
CA CYS A 93 1.05 -12.51 2.46
C CYS A 93 2.40 -13.18 2.19
N LYS A 94 2.37 -14.50 2.00
CA LYS A 94 3.55 -15.33 1.76
C LYS A 94 4.06 -15.15 0.33
N SER A 95 5.37 -15.21 0.13
CA SER A 95 5.95 -15.42 -1.21
C SER A 95 5.85 -16.90 -1.52
N ARG A 96 5.29 -17.26 -2.68
CA ARG A 96 5.34 -18.64 -3.14
C ARG A 96 6.81 -18.98 -3.42
N ARG A 97 7.37 -19.98 -2.72
CA ARG A 97 8.68 -20.55 -3.08
C ARG A 97 8.48 -21.41 -4.34
N GLN A 98 8.50 -20.81 -5.53
CA GLN A 98 8.71 -21.59 -6.75
C GLN A 98 10.22 -21.82 -6.91
N ARG A 99 10.63 -23.08 -7.14
CA ARG A 99 11.98 -23.39 -7.65
C ARG A 99 12.07 -22.75 -9.04
N SER A 100 12.90 -21.74 -9.21
CA SER A 100 12.98 -20.95 -10.44
C SER A 100 13.64 -21.76 -11.56
N VAL A 101 12.89 -22.03 -12.63
CA VAL A 101 13.47 -22.02 -13.99
C VAL A 101 13.46 -20.55 -14.40
N ALA A 102 14.63 -20.04 -14.78
CA ALA A 102 14.97 -18.62 -14.83
C ALA A 102 13.90 -17.72 -15.46
N SER A 103 13.44 -16.73 -14.69
CA SER A 103 13.36 -15.34 -15.12
C SER A 103 13.21 -14.47 -13.87
N GLU A 104 14.34 -14.06 -13.29
CA GLU A 104 14.40 -12.87 -12.46
C GLU A 104 14.05 -11.67 -13.36
N LYS A 105 12.77 -11.48 -13.69
CA LYS A 105 12.31 -10.20 -14.23
C LYS A 105 12.49 -9.19 -13.10
N HIS A 106 13.61 -8.46 -13.16
CA HIS A 106 14.05 -7.48 -12.17
C HIS A 106 12.94 -6.46 -11.87
N GLY A 107 12.16 -6.71 -10.82
CA GLY A 107 11.32 -5.66 -10.25
C GLY A 107 12.24 -4.59 -9.66
N MET A 108 12.01 -3.33 -10.01
CA MET A 108 12.78 -2.23 -9.43
C MET A 108 12.26 -1.94 -8.03
N VAL A 109 13.18 -1.79 -7.08
CA VAL A 109 12.86 -1.41 -5.70
C VAL A 109 13.48 -0.05 -5.43
N HIS A 110 12.67 0.89 -4.97
CA HIS A 110 13.14 2.23 -4.61
C HIS A 110 12.67 2.58 -3.20
N LYS A 111 13.54 3.21 -2.42
CA LYS A 111 13.18 3.76 -1.11
C LYS A 111 13.02 5.27 -1.24
N ALA A 112 11.89 5.79 -0.82
CA ALA A 112 11.59 7.21 -0.82
C ALA A 112 11.20 7.65 0.59
N VAL A 113 11.43 8.93 0.90
CA VAL A 113 11.00 9.56 2.14
C VAL A 113 10.23 10.82 1.77
N ILE A 114 9.08 11.01 2.40
CA ILE A 114 8.23 12.19 2.20
C ILE A 114 8.09 12.87 3.56
N GLY A 115 8.36 14.17 3.62
CA GLY A 115 8.31 14.97 4.84
C GLY A 115 9.36 16.08 4.84
N PRO A 116 9.42 16.88 5.93
CA PRO A 116 8.58 16.76 7.12
C PRO A 116 7.12 17.19 6.86
N PHE A 117 6.18 16.58 7.57
CA PHE A 117 4.80 17.03 7.69
C PHE A 117 4.53 17.45 9.12
N THR A 118 3.79 18.54 9.32
CA THR A 118 3.27 18.92 10.64
C THR A 118 1.78 18.75 10.63
N ILE A 119 1.25 17.99 11.59
CA ILE A 119 -0.18 17.83 11.77
C ILE A 119 -0.65 18.92 12.73
N THR A 120 -1.44 19.85 12.21
CA THR A 120 -2.04 20.94 12.99
C THR A 120 -3.53 20.67 13.21
N ASP A 121 -4.05 21.12 14.35
CA ASP A 121 -5.48 21.08 14.59
C ASP A 121 -6.18 22.13 13.71
N LEU A 122 -7.30 21.77 13.10
CA LEU A 122 -8.06 22.68 12.23
C LEU A 122 -8.85 23.75 13.03
N ASN A 123 -8.81 23.67 14.36
CA ASN A 123 -9.54 24.53 15.30
C ASN A 123 -8.63 25.43 16.16
N SER A 124 -7.36 25.64 15.79
CA SER A 124 -6.50 26.66 16.44
C SER A 124 -6.71 28.05 15.86
#